data_AF-A0A3B9H6P2-F1
#
_entry.id   AF-A0A3B9H6P2-F1
#
_cell.length_a   1.000
_cell.length_b   1.000
_cell.length_c   1.000
_cell.angle_alpha   90.00
_cell.angle_beta   90.00
_cell.angle_gamma   90.00
#
_symmetry.space_group_name_H-M   'P 1'
#
loop_
_entity.id
_entity.type
_entity.pdbx_description
1 polymer ?
#
loop_
_entity_poly.entity_id
_entity_poly.type
_entity_poly.pdbx_seq_one_letter_code
_entity_poly.pdbx_strand_id
1 'polypeptide(L)' 'QAQAIKDGISDPEVNQEVVALHKAPKIAVYSPDGKQPWDDAVTLVLTYAEIPYDVVYDSAVISGTLPEYDWLHLHH' A
#
# COMPACT_ATOMS: atom_id res chain seq x y z
N GLN A 1 25.09 17.67 2.94
CA GLN A 1 24.27 17.95 1.74
C GLN A 1 22.78 18.03 2.08
N ALA A 2 22.17 17.04 2.74
CA ALA A 2 20.75 17.08 3.12
C ALA A 2 20.34 18.25 4.05
N GLN A 3 21.22 18.70 4.96
CA GLN A 3 20.94 19.82 5.85
C GLN A 3 20.76 21.14 5.09
N ALA A 4 21.66 21.45 4.15
CA ALA A 4 21.58 22.66 3.33
C ALA A 4 20.31 22.72 2.46
N ILE A 5 19.77 21.56 2.06
CA ILE A 5 18.50 21.47 1.31
C ILE A 5 17.32 21.79 2.24
N LYS A 6 17.33 21.26 3.47
CA LYS A 6 16.29 21.54 4.48
C LYS A 6 16.28 23.02 4.89
N ASP A 7 17.46 23.63 5.00
CA ASP A 7 17.57 25.04 5.37
C ASP A 7 16.98 25.95 4.28
N GLY A 8 17.15 25.60 2.99
CA GLY A 8 16.53 26.32 1.87
C GLY A 8 15.02 26.09 1.69
N ILE A 9 14.50 24.92 2.07
CA ILE A 9 13.06 24.62 2.09
C ILE A 9 12.35 25.37 3.24
N SER A 10 13.07 25.68 4.32
CA SER A 10 12.52 26.39 5.48
C SER A 10 12.40 27.91 5.26
N ASP A 11 12.84 28.41 4.10
CA ASP A 11 12.72 29.82 3.75
C ASP A 11 11.24 30.16 3.46
N PRO A 12 10.63 31.10 4.19
CA PRO A 12 9.23 31.48 4.00
C PRO A 12 8.92 32.11 2.64
N GLU A 13 9.93 32.53 1.86
CA GLU A 13 9.76 32.99 0.47
C GLU A 13 9.70 31.83 -0.54
N VAL A 14 9.95 30.59 -0.10
CA VAL A 14 9.98 29.37 -0.93
C VAL A 14 8.82 28.45 -0.55
N ASN A 15 7.88 28.22 -1.47
CA ASN A 15 6.75 27.30 -1.26
C ASN A 15 7.16 25.82 -1.43
N GLN A 16 7.90 25.29 -0.47
CA GLN A 16 8.34 23.90 -0.44
C GLN A 16 8.09 23.28 0.95
N GLU A 17 7.80 21.98 0.98
CA GLU A 17 7.61 21.22 2.23
C GLU A 17 8.52 19.98 2.23
N VAL A 18 9.07 19.65 3.40
CA VAL A 18 9.81 18.39 3.60
C VAL A 18 8.80 17.28 3.89
N VAL A 19 8.64 16.35 2.93
CA VAL A 19 7.80 15.15 3.11
C VAL A 19 8.68 13.95 3.47
N ALA A 20 8.37 13.28 4.58
CA ALA A 20 9.01 12.02 4.93
C ALA A 20 8.48 10.89 4.02
N LEU A 21 9.39 10.21 3.32
CA LEU A 21 9.01 9.04 2.52
C LEU A 21 8.83 7.83 3.44
N HIS A 22 7.61 7.31 3.50
CA HIS A 22 7.30 6.05 4.16
C HIS A 22 7.45 4.88 3.20
N LYS A 23 7.92 3.74 3.69
CA LYS A 23 7.91 2.49 2.93
C LYS A 23 6.45 2.10 2.68
N ALA A 24 6.08 1.85 1.42
CA ALA A 24 4.76 1.34 1.09
C ALA A 24 4.53 -0.04 1.75
N PRO A 25 3.38 -0.28 2.38
CA PRO A 25 3.08 -1.56 3.01
C PRO A 25 2.94 -2.65 1.95
N LYS A 26 3.38 -3.87 2.25
CA LYS A 26 3.05 -5.05 1.45
C LYS A 26 1.63 -5.50 1.82
N ILE A 27 0.73 -5.50 0.85
CA ILE A 27 -0.71 -5.73 1.04
C ILE A 27 -1.11 -7.11 0.51
N ALA A 28 -1.84 -7.88 1.32
CA ALA A 28 -2.57 -9.08 0.90
C ALA A 28 -4.07 -8.84 0.88
N VAL A 29 -4.74 -9.33 -0.15
CA VAL A 29 -6.21 -9.40 -0.26
C VAL A 29 -6.61 -10.86 -0.27
N TYR A 30 -7.31 -11.30 0.77
CA TYR A 30 -7.88 -12.63 0.83
C TYR A 30 -9.19 -12.68 0.04
N SER A 31 -9.20 -13.42 -1.07
CA SER A 31 -10.38 -13.54 -1.93
C SER A 31 -10.39 -14.87 -2.70
N PRO A 32 -11.53 -15.56 -2.82
CA PRO A 32 -11.65 -16.76 -3.65
C PRO A 32 -11.59 -16.42 -5.15
N ASP A 33 -11.17 -17.39 -5.96
CA ASP A 33 -11.18 -17.25 -7.41
C ASP A 33 -12.60 -17.00 -7.96
N GLY A 34 -12.68 -16.22 -9.04
CA GLY A 34 -13.93 -16.05 -9.82
C GLY A 34 -14.84 -14.91 -9.37
N LYS A 35 -14.45 -14.07 -8.40
CA LYS A 35 -15.19 -12.84 -8.07
C LYS A 35 -15.01 -11.75 -9.13
N GLN A 36 -16.02 -10.90 -9.31
CA GLN A 36 -15.97 -9.81 -10.28
C GLN A 36 -15.24 -8.59 -9.70
N PRO A 37 -14.57 -7.76 -10.53
CA PRO A 37 -13.78 -6.63 -10.05
C PRO A 37 -14.56 -5.57 -9.24
N TRP A 38 -15.87 -5.47 -9.43
CA TRP A 38 -16.73 -4.53 -8.70
C TRP A 38 -17.27 -5.09 -7.38
N ASP A 39 -17.03 -6.37 -7.09
CA ASP A 39 -17.52 -7.00 -5.85
C ASP A 39 -16.69 -6.58 -4.63
N ASP A 40 -15.47 -6.06 -4.83
CA ASP A 40 -14.57 -5.60 -3.77
C ASP A 40 -14.12 -4.14 -4.00
N ALA A 41 -14.70 -3.23 -3.23
CA ALA A 41 -14.38 -1.81 -3.31
C ALA A 41 -12.91 -1.51 -2.96
N VAL A 42 -12.28 -2.34 -2.12
CA VAL A 42 -10.88 -2.13 -1.72
C VAL A 42 -9.94 -2.42 -2.87
N THR A 43 -10.08 -3.57 -3.55
CA THR A 43 -9.25 -3.88 -4.73
C THR A 43 -9.50 -2.90 -5.86
N LEU A 44 -10.73 -2.41 -6.03
CA LEU A 44 -11.06 -1.37 -7.01
C LEU A 44 -10.26 -0.08 -6.74
N VAL A 45 -10.23 0.40 -5.50
CA VAL A 45 -9.48 1.61 -5.12
C VAL A 45 -7.97 1.38 -5.22
N LEU A 46 -7.46 0.25 -4.74
CA LEU A 46 -6.03 -0.08 -4.84
C LEU A 46 -5.58 -0.10 -6.30
N THR A 47 -6.37 -0.72 -7.17
CA THR A 47 -6.10 -0.79 -8.61
C THR A 47 -6.16 0.59 -9.25
N TYR A 48 -7.18 1.39 -8.94
CA TYR A 48 -7.32 2.76 -9.46
C TYR A 48 -6.16 3.67 -9.04
N ALA A 49 -5.68 3.52 -7.80
CA ALA A 49 -4.57 4.29 -7.25
C ALA A 49 -3.19 3.70 -7.58
N GLU A 50 -3.12 2.65 -8.40
CA GLU A 50 -1.89 1.93 -8.77
C GLU A 50 -1.08 1.43 -7.56
N ILE A 51 -1.78 1.09 -6.47
CA ILE A 51 -1.19 0.51 -5.26
C ILE A 51 -1.07 -1.01 -5.45
N PRO A 52 0.14 -1.59 -5.37
CA PRO A 52 0.31 -3.03 -5.55
C PRO A 52 -0.26 -3.82 -4.37
N TYR A 53 -0.87 -4.97 -4.66
CA TYR A 53 -1.36 -5.94 -3.68
C TYR A 53 -1.29 -7.35 -4.25
N ASP A 54 -1.18 -8.35 -3.37
CA ASP A 54 -1.25 -9.76 -3.73
C ASP A 54 -2.64 -10.31 -3.40
N VAL A 55 -3.23 -11.08 -4.30
CA VAL A 55 -4.44 -11.86 -4.00
C VAL A 55 -4.02 -13.20 -3.42
N VAL A 56 -4.56 -13.55 -2.25
CA VAL A 56 -4.26 -14.78 -1.52
C VAL A 56 -5.55 -15.54 -1.19
N TYR A 57 -5.41 -16.84 -0.95
CA TYR A 57 -6.51 -17.70 -0.52
C TYR A 57 -6.02 -18.74 0.51
N ASP A 58 -6.79 -19.81 0.74
CA ASP A 58 -6.52 -20.84 1.75
C ASP A 58 -5.08 -21.38 1.72
N SER A 59 -4.49 -21.56 0.54
CA SER A 59 -3.13 -22.10 0.40
C SER A 59 -2.08 -21.25 1.11
N ALA A 60 -2.18 -19.91 1.05
CA ALA A 60 -1.29 -18.97 1.71
C ALA A 60 -1.47 -18.95 3.24
N VAL A 61 -2.70 -19.16 3.69
CA VAL A 61 -3.01 -19.30 5.13
C VAL A 61 -2.39 -20.57 5.69
N ILE A 62 -2.59 -21.69 4.98
CA ILE A 62 -2.09 -23.01 5.39
C ILE A 62 -0.56 -23.09 5.33
N SER A 63 0.05 -22.46 4.33
CA SER A 63 1.52 -22.40 4.20
C SER A 63 2.18 -21.42 5.18
N GLY A 64 1.40 -20.58 5.87
CA GLY A 64 1.90 -19.64 6.88
C GLY A 64 2.62 -18.43 6.30
N THR A 65 2.29 -18.00 5.07
CA THR A 65 2.95 -16.87 4.40
C THR A 65 2.34 -15.51 4.76
N LEU A 66 1.22 -15.47 5.48
CA LEU A 66 0.57 -14.21 5.90
C LEU A 66 1.47 -13.23 6.69
N PRO A 67 2.41 -13.66 7.56
CA PRO A 67 3.30 -12.76 8.27
C PRO A 67 4.27 -11.97 7.39
N GLU A 68 4.37 -12.29 6.10
CA GLU A 68 5.16 -11.50 5.15
C GLU A 68 4.49 -10.17 4.75
N TYR A 69 3.21 -10.01 5.07
CA TYR A 69 2.40 -8.85 4.70
C TYR A 69 2.24 -7.89 5.88
N ASP A 70 2.28 -6.60 5.59
CA ASP A 70 2.06 -5.53 6.57
C ASP A 70 0.55 -5.29 6.79
N TRP A 71 -0.28 -5.61 5.80
CA TRP A 71 -1.72 -5.44 5.84
C TRP A 71 -2.45 -6.60 5.14
N LEU A 72 -3.57 -7.02 5.73
CA LEU A 72 -4.45 -8.08 5.20
C LEU A 72 -5.87 -7.56 5.12
N HIS A 73 -6.42 -7.51 3.90
CA HIS A 73 -7.83 -7.25 3.63
C HIS A 73 -8.57 -8.58 3.46
N LEU A 74 -9.70 -8.74 4.15
CA LEU A 74 -10.54 -9.93 4.03
C LEU A 74 -11.79 -9.56 3.23
N HIS A 75 -11.88 -10.03 2.00
CA HIS A 75 -13.10 -9.87 1.22
C HIS A 75 -14.11 -10.96 1.58
N HIS A 76 -15.25 -10.55 2.14
CA HIS A 76 -16.39 -11.44 2.45
C HIS A 76 -17.17 -11.82 1.18
#